data_AF-A0A821TE58-F1
#
_entry.id   AF-A0A821TE58-F1
#
_cell.length_a   1.000
_cell.length_b   1.000
_cell.length_c   1.000
_cell.angle_alpha   90.00
_cell.angle_beta   90.00
_cell.angle_gamma   90.00
#
_symmetry.space_group_name_H-M   'P 1'
#
loop_
_entity.id
_entity.type
_entity.pdbx_description
1 polymer ?
#
loop_
_entity_poly.entity_id
_entity_poly.type
_entity_poly.pdbx_seq_one_letter_code
_entity_poly.pdbx_strand_id
1 'polypeptide(L)'
;MSDIIVNDPNNGIRESWSEEHIIQAIVLLEDAYSFRSIAHKLSPSNILKLYRLYWSIWIQRLLTIIVSCQLLLIFVQYPSSLSRTSDLTKQPIRLTLPCTIQLIIEFLCLIIFYIDAIIRVYLIGLQHARRKPWIISYFIVTTISIIDLIISTNFGCQKKTINIRYLLRPFYMAFISQE
;
A
#
# COMPACT_ATOMS: atom_id res chain seq x y z
N MET A 1 -66.04 6.62 -7.45
CA MET A 1 -64.86 6.56 -6.56
C MET A 1 -63.84 5.70 -7.28
N SER A 2 -63.10 6.33 -8.19
CA SER A 2 -62.09 5.69 -9.03
C SER A 2 -60.86 6.57 -8.91
N ASP A 3 -59.91 6.12 -8.11
CA ASP A 3 -58.63 6.80 -7.94
C ASP A 3 -57.87 6.71 -9.25
N ILE A 4 -57.82 7.84 -9.95
CA ILE A 4 -56.99 8.01 -11.14
C ILE A 4 -55.56 8.12 -10.64
N ILE A 5 -54.82 7.01 -10.71
CA ILE A 5 -53.37 6.99 -10.53
C ILE A 5 -52.79 7.80 -11.71
N VAL A 6 -52.44 9.05 -11.43
CA VAL A 6 -51.62 9.86 -12.32
C VAL A 6 -50.23 9.24 -12.33
N ASN A 7 -49.97 8.39 -13.32
CA ASN A 7 -48.61 7.96 -13.64
C ASN A 7 -47.86 9.19 -14.16
N ASP A 8 -47.03 9.78 -13.31
CA ASP A 8 -46.08 10.81 -13.71
C ASP A 8 -45.02 10.17 -14.63
N PRO A 9 -44.96 10.54 -15.92
CA PRO A 9 -43.97 10.00 -16.87
C PRO A 9 -42.52 10.38 -16.49
N ASN A 10 -42.33 11.30 -15.53
CA ASN A 10 -41.01 11.65 -15.02
C ASN A 10 -40.46 10.71 -13.94
N ASN A 11 -41.29 9.84 -13.34
CA ASN A 11 -40.77 8.88 -12.35
C ASN A 11 -39.83 7.84 -12.99
N GLY A 12 -40.08 7.43 -14.23
CA GLY A 12 -39.20 6.51 -14.96
C GLY A 12 -37.88 7.14 -15.45
N ILE A 13 -37.88 8.45 -15.71
CA ILE A 13 -36.67 9.19 -16.15
C ILE A 13 -35.78 9.51 -14.94
N ARG A 14 -36.38 9.70 -13.75
CA ARG A 14 -35.68 10.06 -12.51
C ARG A 14 -35.06 8.87 -11.78
N GLU A 15 -35.59 7.66 -11.96
CA GLU A 15 -34.99 6.40 -11.46
C GLU A 15 -33.82 5.89 -12.33
N SER A 16 -33.58 6.50 -13.50
CA SER A 16 -32.66 5.98 -14.52
C SER A 16 -31.28 6.64 -14.57
N TRP A 17 -30.92 7.53 -13.64
CA TRP A 17 -29.49 7.62 -13.31
C TRP A 17 -29.22 6.40 -12.45
N SER A 18 -28.82 5.29 -13.10
CA SER A 18 -28.35 4.10 -12.38
C SER A 18 -27.39 4.58 -11.28
N GLU A 19 -27.64 4.23 -10.02
CA GLU A 19 -26.81 4.59 -8.85
C GLU A 19 -25.29 4.44 -9.13
N GLU A 20 -24.94 3.51 -10.02
CA GLU A 20 -23.59 3.30 -10.52
C GLU A 20 -22.99 4.52 -11.23
N HIS A 21 -23.77 5.23 -12.06
CA HIS A 21 -23.35 6.43 -12.79
C HIS A 21 -23.13 7.61 -11.84
N ILE A 22 -23.94 7.73 -10.79
CA ILE A 22 -23.76 8.73 -9.74
C ILE A 22 -22.44 8.47 -9.01
N ILE A 23 -22.18 7.23 -8.58
CA ILE A 23 -20.93 6.85 -7.92
C ILE A 23 -19.72 7.10 -8.83
N GLN A 24 -19.85 6.76 -10.12
CA GLN A 24 -18.80 6.99 -11.11
C GLN A 24 -18.49 8.49 -11.27
N ALA A 25 -19.51 9.34 -11.37
CA ALA A 25 -19.33 10.79 -11.46
C ALA A 25 -18.64 11.36 -10.20
N ILE A 26 -19.03 10.89 -9.01
CA ILE A 26 -18.39 11.29 -7.74
C ILE A 26 -16.90 10.90 -7.74
N VAL A 27 -16.57 9.66 -8.11
CA VAL A 27 -15.17 9.20 -8.12
C VAL A 27 -14.32 9.99 -9.11
N LEU A 28 -14.84 10.30 -10.30
CA LEU A 28 -14.14 11.13 -11.28
C LEU A 28 -13.92 12.56 -10.78
N LEU A 29 -14.89 13.13 -10.06
CA LEU A 29 -14.76 14.45 -9.46
C LEU A 29 -13.72 14.46 -8.32
N GLU A 30 -13.72 13.44 -7.47
CA GLU A 30 -12.72 13.24 -6.42
C GLU A 30 -11.30 13.04 -7.00
N ASP A 31 -11.18 12.32 -8.11
CA ASP A 31 -9.90 12.14 -8.80
C ASP A 31 -9.39 13.45 -9.39
N ALA A 32 -10.28 14.25 -10.00
CA ALA A 32 -9.95 15.57 -10.52
C ALA A 32 -9.50 16.54 -9.40
N TYR A 33 -10.19 16.54 -8.26
CA TYR A 33 -9.83 17.36 -7.10
C TYR A 33 -8.48 16.96 -6.50
N SER A 34 -8.17 15.66 -6.47
CA SER A 34 -6.91 15.13 -5.93
C SER A 34 -5.81 14.96 -7.00
N PHE A 35 -5.99 15.47 -8.22
CA PHE A 35 -5.04 15.36 -9.33
C PHE A 35 -4.59 13.92 -9.68
N ARG A 36 -5.50 12.95 -9.53
CA ARG A 36 -5.24 11.54 -9.81
C ARG A 36 -5.56 11.19 -11.26
N SER A 37 -4.81 10.22 -11.81
CA SER A 37 -5.03 9.72 -13.16
C SER A 37 -6.19 8.72 -13.23
N ILE A 38 -7.05 8.87 -14.25
CA ILE A 38 -8.19 7.99 -14.53
C ILE A 38 -7.67 6.70 -15.21
N ALA A 39 -7.06 5.82 -14.44
CA ALA A 39 -6.51 4.54 -14.92
C ALA A 39 -7.15 3.31 -14.24
N HIS A 40 -8.22 3.51 -13.47
CA HIS A 40 -8.93 2.46 -12.73
C HIS A 40 -10.19 1.98 -13.49
N LYS A 41 -10.72 0.81 -13.13
CA LYS A 41 -11.95 0.28 -13.73
C LYS A 41 -13.17 1.08 -13.26
N LEU A 42 -14.00 1.53 -14.20
CA LEU A 42 -15.22 2.32 -13.93
C LEU A 42 -16.46 1.46 -13.62
N SER A 43 -16.37 0.13 -13.71
CA SER A 43 -17.45 -0.80 -13.39
C SER A 43 -16.87 -2.14 -12.93
N PRO A 44 -17.49 -2.87 -11.98
CA PRO A 44 -18.76 -2.59 -11.27
C PRO A 44 -18.64 -1.65 -10.05
N SER A 45 -19.78 -1.15 -9.56
CA SER A 45 -19.90 -0.22 -8.42
C SER A 45 -19.19 -0.66 -7.14
N ASN A 46 -19.07 -1.96 -6.90
CA ASN A 46 -18.33 -2.53 -5.77
C ASN A 46 -16.82 -2.19 -5.83
N ILE A 47 -16.23 -2.17 -7.04
CA ILE A 47 -14.82 -1.79 -7.23
C ILE A 47 -14.64 -0.30 -6.92
N LEU A 48 -15.60 0.55 -7.29
CA LEU A 48 -15.54 1.99 -6.98
C LEU A 48 -15.66 2.25 -5.47
N LYS A 49 -16.51 1.50 -4.77
CA LYS A 49 -16.58 1.57 -3.30
C LYS A 49 -15.25 1.18 -2.66
N LEU A 50 -14.61 0.11 -3.15
CA LEU A 50 -13.29 -0.30 -2.69
C LEU A 50 -12.22 0.76 -3.02
N TYR A 51 -12.27 1.35 -4.22
CA TYR A 51 -11.38 2.44 -4.63
C TYR A 51 -11.48 3.64 -3.69
N ARG A 52 -12.70 4.06 -3.35
CA ARG A 52 -12.94 5.18 -2.43
C ARG A 52 -12.50 4.85 -1.00
N LEU A 53 -12.71 3.63 -0.53
CA LEU A 53 -12.18 3.17 0.77
C LEU A 53 -10.65 3.19 0.78
N TYR A 54 -10.03 2.67 -0.28
CA TYR A 54 -8.59 2.59 -0.44
C TYR A 54 -7.92 3.98 -0.45
N TRP A 55 -8.53 4.94 -1.15
CA TRP A 55 -8.08 6.33 -1.18
C TRP A 55 -8.56 7.19 -0.02
N SER A 56 -9.22 6.60 0.98
CA SER A 56 -9.58 7.34 2.18
C SER A 56 -8.34 7.83 2.91
N ILE A 57 -8.47 9.00 3.55
CA ILE A 57 -7.40 9.64 4.33
C ILE A 57 -6.79 8.71 5.38
N TRP A 58 -7.61 7.82 5.96
CA TRP A 58 -7.18 6.89 7.00
C TRP A 58 -6.28 5.78 6.44
N ILE A 59 -6.67 5.16 5.33
CA ILE A 59 -5.88 4.09 4.69
C ILE A 59 -4.57 4.66 4.14
N GLN A 60 -4.61 5.82 3.49
CA GLN A 60 -3.40 6.44 2.95
C GLN A 60 -2.41 6.88 4.05
N ARG A 61 -2.91 7.43 5.16
CA ARG A 61 -2.07 7.73 6.34
C ARG A 61 -1.50 6.47 6.96
N LEU A 62 -2.29 5.40 7.10
CA LEU A 62 -1.82 4.12 7.62
C LEU A 62 -0.66 3.57 6.77
N LEU A 63 -0.82 3.52 5.44
CA LEU A 63 0.22 3.05 4.52
C LEU A 63 1.50 3.89 4.64
N THR A 64 1.36 5.22 4.72
CA THR A 64 2.48 6.14 4.91
C THR A 64 3.20 5.90 6.24
N ILE A 65 2.46 5.65 7.32
CA ILE A 65 3.01 5.33 8.64
C ILE A 65 3.76 3.99 8.58
N ILE A 66 3.23 2.99 7.89
CA ILE A 66 3.86 1.67 7.77
C ILE A 66 5.19 1.77 6.99
N VAL A 67 5.23 2.50 5.88
CA VAL A 67 6.48 2.75 5.15
C VAL A 67 7.48 3.53 6.00
N SER A 68 7.03 4.57 6.70
CA SER A 68 7.88 5.33 7.63
C SER A 68 8.44 4.43 8.75
N CYS A 69 7.61 3.54 9.30
CA CYS A 69 8.02 2.57 10.30
C CYS A 69 9.10 1.61 9.77
N GLN A 70 8.98 1.13 8.53
CA GLN A 70 9.99 0.28 7.89
C GLN A 70 11.34 0.99 7.71
N LEU A 71 11.31 2.27 7.33
CA LEU A 71 12.51 3.09 7.23
C LEU A 71 13.14 3.33 8.60
N LEU A 72 12.32 3.67 9.61
CA LEU A 72 12.79 3.86 10.98
C LEU A 72 13.35 2.58 11.60
N LEU A 73 12.84 1.41 11.19
CA LEU A 73 13.30 0.12 11.69
C LEU A 73 14.80 -0.05 11.44
N ILE A 74 15.38 0.53 10.38
CA ILE A 74 16.81 0.45 10.09
C ILE A 74 17.69 0.98 11.24
N PHE A 75 17.22 1.93 12.04
CA PHE A 75 17.99 2.51 13.15
C PHE A 75 18.14 1.54 14.33
N VAL A 76 17.16 0.65 14.50
CA VAL A 76 17.11 -0.33 15.60
C VAL A 76 17.70 -1.68 15.19
N GLN A 77 17.87 -1.89 13.89
CA GLN A 77 18.44 -3.11 13.32
C GLN A 77 19.95 -3.16 13.45
N TYR A 78 20.51 -4.37 13.51
CA TYR A 78 21.95 -4.55 13.58
C TYR A 78 22.63 -4.15 12.26
N PRO A 79 23.67 -3.30 12.27
CA PRO A 79 24.27 -2.63 13.42
C PRO A 79 23.40 -1.48 13.95
N SER A 80 22.99 -1.53 15.22
CA SER A 80 22.14 -0.48 15.78
C SER A 80 22.87 0.87 15.74
N SER A 81 22.19 1.86 15.17
CA SER A 81 22.67 3.26 15.15
C SER A 81 22.35 4.00 16.45
N LEU A 82 21.47 3.42 17.27
CA LEU A 82 21.10 3.97 18.57
C LEU A 82 22.24 3.74 19.59
N SER A 83 23.17 4.68 19.62
CA SER A 83 24.26 4.75 20.57
C SER A 83 24.43 6.18 21.06
N ARG A 84 24.82 6.35 22.33
CA ARG A 84 24.99 7.68 22.93
C ARG A 84 26.16 8.47 22.31
N THR A 85 27.13 7.77 21.75
CA THR A 85 28.30 8.35 21.09
C THR A 85 28.68 7.51 19.88
N SER A 86 29.08 8.17 18.81
CA SER A 86 29.65 7.56 17.59
C SER A 86 31.15 7.29 17.71
N ASP A 87 31.78 7.71 18.81
CA ASP A 87 33.22 7.52 19.04
C ASP A 87 33.56 6.03 19.21
N LEU A 88 34.41 5.53 18.32
CA LEU A 88 34.86 4.14 18.31
C LEU A 88 35.64 3.76 19.57
N THR A 89 36.29 4.72 20.23
CA THR A 89 37.07 4.48 21.46
C THR A 89 36.20 4.39 22.71
N LYS A 90 34.96 4.92 22.66
CA LYS A 90 34.04 4.97 23.80
C LYS A 90 32.71 4.29 23.48
N GLN A 91 32.74 3.15 22.79
CA GLN A 91 31.51 2.49 22.37
C GLN A 91 30.69 1.98 23.57
N PRO A 92 29.51 2.57 23.82
CA PRO A 92 28.60 2.04 24.83
C PRO A 92 27.92 0.78 24.29
N ILE A 93 27.32 0.01 25.21
CA ILE A 93 26.46 -1.13 24.87
C ILE A 93 25.33 -0.63 23.96
N ARG A 94 25.23 -1.22 22.76
CA ARG A 94 24.20 -0.86 21.78
C ARG A 94 22.90 -1.55 22.12
N LEU A 95 21.79 -0.81 22.10
CA LEU A 95 20.47 -1.40 22.25
C LEU A 95 20.13 -2.16 20.96
N THR A 96 20.01 -3.49 21.04
CA THR A 96 19.63 -4.33 19.89
C THR A 96 18.30 -5.01 20.18
N LEU A 97 17.38 -4.98 19.22
CA LEU A 97 16.18 -5.81 19.29
C LEU A 97 16.55 -7.29 19.17
N PRO A 98 15.84 -8.20 19.87
CA PRO A 98 15.96 -9.62 19.61
C PRO A 98 15.50 -9.91 18.17
N CYS A 99 16.27 -10.73 17.46
CA CYS A 99 16.04 -11.07 16.06
C CYS A 99 14.59 -11.48 15.77
N THR A 100 13.99 -12.30 16.64
CA THR A 100 12.63 -12.83 16.44
C THR A 100 11.60 -11.72 16.33
N ILE A 101 11.67 -10.69 17.18
CA ILE A 101 10.72 -9.57 17.16
C ILE A 101 10.90 -8.76 15.88
N GLN A 102 12.14 -8.50 15.48
CA GLN A 102 12.44 -7.78 14.25
C GLN A 102 11.87 -8.51 13.03
N LEU A 103 12.12 -9.81 12.93
CA LEU A 103 11.66 -10.64 11.82
C LEU A 103 10.13 -10.66 11.70
N ILE A 104 9.42 -10.74 12.83
CA ILE A 104 7.95 -10.69 12.86
C ILE A 104 7.44 -9.33 12.38
N ILE A 105 8.01 -8.22 12.86
CA ILE A 105 7.62 -6.88 12.43
C ILE A 105 7.85 -6.71 10.92
N GLU A 106 9.00 -7.15 10.41
CA GLU A 106 9.30 -7.11 8.99
C GLU A 106 8.32 -7.96 8.17
N PHE A 107 8.02 -9.18 8.62
CA PHE A 107 7.06 -10.07 7.97
C PHE A 107 5.68 -9.42 7.84
N LEU A 108 5.18 -8.84 8.94
CA LEU A 108 3.88 -8.16 8.96
C LEU A 108 3.84 -6.98 7.99
N CYS A 109 4.89 -6.15 7.96
CA CYS A 109 4.95 -5.04 7.00
C CYS A 109 5.00 -5.52 5.54
N LEU A 110 5.78 -6.56 5.24
CA LEU A 110 5.86 -7.11 3.87
C LEU A 110 4.54 -7.72 3.42
N ILE A 111 3.80 -8.38 4.32
CA ILE A 111 2.43 -8.86 4.02
C ILE A 111 1.52 -7.68 3.66
N ILE A 112 1.58 -6.59 4.41
CA ILE A 112 0.75 -5.41 4.13
C ILE A 112 1.11 -4.81 2.77
N PHE A 113 2.40 -4.68 2.42
CA PHE A 113 2.81 -4.22 1.09
C PHE A 113 2.39 -5.17 -0.04
N TYR A 114 2.40 -6.48 0.22
CA TYR A 114 1.94 -7.45 -0.76
C TYR A 114 0.43 -7.37 -0.99
N ILE A 115 -0.36 -7.22 0.08
CA ILE A 115 -1.81 -6.98 -0.02
C ILE A 115 -2.09 -5.66 -0.74
N ASP A 116 -1.36 -4.60 -0.42
CA ASP A 116 -1.45 -3.31 -1.09
C ASP A 116 -1.17 -3.44 -2.61
N ALA A 117 -0.12 -4.18 -3.00
CA ALA A 117 0.18 -4.47 -4.40
C ALA A 117 -0.98 -5.16 -5.12
N ILE A 118 -1.58 -6.17 -4.47
CA ILE A 118 -2.72 -6.92 -5.01
C ILE A 118 -3.93 -5.99 -5.20
N ILE A 119 -4.26 -5.17 -4.20
CA ILE A 119 -5.40 -4.24 -4.27
C ILE A 119 -5.21 -3.27 -5.43
N ARG A 120 -4.01 -2.68 -5.58
CA ARG A 120 -3.70 -1.76 -6.68
C ARG A 120 -3.84 -2.41 -8.06
N VAL A 121 -3.29 -3.61 -8.24
CA VAL A 121 -3.41 -4.38 -9.49
C VAL A 121 -4.87 -4.74 -9.76
N TYR A 122 -5.64 -5.07 -8.72
CA TYR A 122 -7.06 -5.37 -8.84
C TYR A 122 -7.89 -4.15 -9.27
N LEU A 123 -7.64 -2.97 -8.68
CA LEU A 123 -8.32 -1.70 -8.97
C LEU A 123 -8.04 -1.18 -10.39
N ILE A 124 -6.78 -1.25 -10.84
CA ILE A 124 -6.35 -0.82 -12.18
C ILE A 124 -6.72 -1.85 -13.26
N GLY A 125 -6.70 -3.13 -12.88
CA GLY A 125 -6.83 -4.25 -13.80
C GLY A 125 -5.49 -4.70 -14.38
N LEU A 126 -5.36 -6.01 -14.55
CA LEU A 126 -4.10 -6.67 -14.89
C LEU A 126 -3.48 -6.17 -16.21
N GLN A 127 -4.28 -5.91 -17.23
CA GLN A 127 -3.80 -5.44 -18.54
C GLN A 127 -3.18 -4.04 -18.46
N HIS A 128 -3.80 -3.12 -17.72
CA HIS A 128 -3.30 -1.76 -17.53
C HIS A 128 -2.13 -1.73 -16.54
N ALA A 129 -2.17 -2.56 -15.51
CA ALA A 129 -1.09 -2.70 -14.54
C ALA A 129 0.23 -3.13 -15.22
N ARG A 130 0.18 -4.04 -16.20
CA ARG A 130 1.37 -4.49 -16.94
C ARG A 130 2.03 -3.40 -17.79
N ARG A 131 1.32 -2.33 -18.12
CA ARG A 131 1.88 -1.19 -18.88
C ARG A 131 2.60 -0.19 -17.99
N LYS A 132 2.34 -0.20 -16.67
CA LYS A 132 2.98 0.71 -15.72
C LYS A 132 4.20 0.02 -15.08
N PRO A 133 5.43 0.45 -15.41
CA PRO A 133 6.65 -0.22 -14.90
C PRO A 133 6.77 -0.13 -13.38
N TRP A 134 6.28 0.95 -12.77
CA TRP A 134 6.30 1.14 -11.32
C TRP A 134 5.52 0.07 -10.55
N ILE A 135 4.35 -0.33 -11.04
CA ILE A 135 3.52 -1.36 -10.38
C ILE A 135 4.20 -2.73 -10.46
N ILE A 136 4.77 -3.05 -11.63
CA ILE A 136 5.55 -4.28 -11.81
C ILE A 136 6.77 -4.28 -10.89
N SER A 137 7.51 -3.17 -10.85
CA SER A 137 8.68 -3.02 -9.99
C SER A 137 8.31 -3.19 -8.51
N TYR A 138 7.20 -2.61 -8.06
CA TYR A 138 6.70 -2.79 -6.70
C TYR A 138 6.38 -4.23 -6.36
N PHE A 139 5.72 -4.95 -7.27
CA PHE A 139 5.45 -6.37 -7.08
C PHE A 139 6.74 -7.19 -7.00
N ILE A 140 7.69 -6.98 -7.92
CA ILE A 140 8.99 -7.69 -7.95
C ILE A 140 9.83 -7.41 -6.71
N VAL A 141 9.94 -6.13 -6.30
CA VAL A 141 10.70 -5.75 -5.10
C VAL A 141 10.12 -6.40 -3.85
N THR A 142 8.79 -6.46 -3.76
CA THR A 142 8.10 -7.09 -2.63
C THR A 142 8.30 -8.60 -2.60
N THR A 143 8.24 -9.29 -3.74
CA THR A 143 8.48 -10.74 -3.79
C THR A 143 9.93 -11.09 -3.45
N ILE A 144 10.91 -10.36 -3.98
CA ILE A 144 12.34 -10.53 -3.63
C ILE A 144 12.54 -10.32 -2.13
N SER A 145 11.91 -9.30 -1.54
CA SER A 145 12.02 -9.01 -0.10
C SER A 145 11.43 -10.12 0.77
N ILE A 146 10.32 -10.73 0.35
CA ILE A 146 9.73 -11.89 1.04
C ILE A 146 10.63 -13.12 0.94
N ILE A 147 11.20 -13.39 -0.24
CA ILE A 147 12.13 -14.52 -0.44
C ILE A 147 13.36 -14.35 0.45
N ASP A 148 13.98 -13.17 0.44
CA ASP A 148 15.11 -12.85 1.33
C ASP A 148 14.72 -13.06 2.80
N LEU A 149 13.45 -12.80 3.17
CA LEU A 149 12.96 -12.93 4.56
C LEU A 149 12.91 -14.38 4.98
N ILE A 150 12.31 -15.22 4.14
CA ILE A 150 12.25 -16.66 4.36
C ILE A 150 13.66 -17.23 4.48
N ILE A 151 14.58 -16.84 3.59
CA ILE A 151 15.98 -17.27 3.64
C ILE A 151 16.62 -16.87 4.98
N SER A 152 16.44 -15.62 5.41
CA SER A 152 17.00 -15.12 6.68
C SER A 152 16.41 -15.80 7.93
N THR A 153 15.14 -16.20 7.89
CA THR A 153 14.50 -16.99 8.95
C THR A 153 15.18 -18.34 9.09
N ASN A 154 15.45 -19.01 7.96
CA ASN A 154 16.09 -20.33 7.95
C ASN A 154 17.54 -20.30 8.47
N PHE A 155 18.26 -19.20 8.24
CA PHE A 155 19.63 -19.03 8.74
C PHE A 155 19.73 -18.62 10.23
N GLY A 156 18.61 -18.54 10.96
CA GLY A 156 18.62 -18.37 12.42
C GLY A 156 19.33 -17.09 12.90
N CYS A 157 19.29 -16.01 12.11
CA CYS A 157 19.94 -14.73 12.43
C CYS A 157 21.45 -14.82 12.77
N GLN A 158 22.18 -15.66 12.04
CA GLN A 158 23.64 -15.60 12.08
C GLN A 158 24.12 -14.23 11.57
N LYS A 159 24.87 -13.51 12.43
CA LYS A 159 25.17 -12.07 12.41
C LYS A 159 26.03 -11.53 11.22
N LYS A 160 26.03 -12.16 10.04
CA LYS A 160 27.02 -11.84 8.99
C LYS A 160 26.55 -11.85 7.53
N THR A 161 25.24 -11.81 7.26
CA THR A 161 24.74 -11.67 5.89
C THR A 161 24.22 -10.26 5.62
N ILE A 162 24.61 -9.69 4.49
CA ILE A 162 24.03 -8.43 3.99
C ILE A 162 22.64 -8.78 3.48
N ASN A 163 21.58 -8.34 4.16
CA ASN A 163 20.21 -8.54 3.69
C ASN A 163 19.90 -7.56 2.56
N ILE A 164 19.62 -8.10 1.37
CA ILE A 164 19.27 -7.31 0.18
C ILE A 164 18.01 -6.47 0.44
N ARG A 165 17.09 -6.97 1.28
CA ARG A 165 15.84 -6.27 1.64
C ARG A 165 16.07 -4.85 2.17
N TYR A 166 17.18 -4.60 2.89
CA TYR A 166 17.42 -3.29 3.52
C TYR A 166 17.65 -2.21 2.49
N LEU A 167 18.35 -2.56 1.40
CA LEU A 167 18.59 -1.67 0.27
C LEU A 167 17.29 -1.38 -0.50
N LEU A 168 16.34 -2.30 -0.46
CA LEU A 168 15.05 -2.18 -1.15
C LEU A 168 14.02 -1.36 -0.37
N ARG A 169 14.21 -1.05 0.92
CA ARG A 169 13.22 -0.30 1.70
C ARG A 169 12.92 1.12 1.20
N PRO A 170 13.94 1.94 0.82
CA PRO A 170 13.69 3.28 0.29
C PRO A 170 12.85 3.28 -0.98
N PHE A 171 12.86 2.18 -1.75
CA PHE A 171 12.02 2.03 -2.92
C PHE A 171 10.52 2.17 -2.60
N TYR A 172 10.08 1.68 -1.43
CA TYR A 172 8.67 1.78 -1.04
C TYR A 172 8.21 3.22 -0.82
N MET A 173 9.07 4.07 -0.26
CA MET A 173 8.78 5.49 -0.11
C MET A 173 8.78 6.20 -1.46
N ALA A 174 9.75 5.89 -2.32
CA ALA A 174 9.80 6.43 -3.68
C ALA A 174 8.54 6.06 -4.46
N PHE A 175 8.07 4.81 -4.33
CA PHE A 175 6.84 4.36 -4.97
C PHE A 175 5.59 5.12 -4.48
N ILE A 176 5.42 5.29 -3.17
CA ILE A 176 4.28 6.07 -2.62
C ILE A 176 4.31 7.53 -3.09
N SER A 177 5.50 8.13 -3.26
CA SER A 177 5.61 9.53 -3.69
C SER A 177 5.23 9.79 -5.16
N GLN A 178 5.11 8.73 -5.96
CA GLN A 178 4.79 8.82 -7.40
C GLN A 178 3.29 8.68 -7.70
N GLU A 179 2.46 8.57 -6.67
CA GLU A 179 1.00 8.48 -6.76
C GLU A 179 0.31 9.75 -6.31
#